data_AF-A0A1F9NM82-F1
#
_entry.id   AF-A0A1F9NM82-F1
#
_cell.length_a   1.000
_cell.length_b   1.000
_cell.length_c   1.000
_cell.angle_alpha   90.00
_cell.angle_beta   90.00
_cell.angle_gamma   90.00
#
_symmetry.space_group_name_H-M   'P 1'
#
loop_
_entity.id
_entity.type
_entity.pdbx_description
1 polymer ?
#
loop_
_entity_poly.entity_id
_entity_poly.type
_entity_poly.pdbx_seq_one_letter_code
_entity_poly.pdbx_strand_id
1 'polypeptide(L)' 'MPLNSADKEMLMTVKGIGPTLAESIITYRQNYGPLKNIEDLTKIPGVGTKRAASLAPFLLLGEAP' A
#
# COMPACT_ATOMS: atom_id res chain seq x y z
N MET A 1 8.55 1.23 6.05
CA MET A 1 7.58 0.22 6.53
C MET A 1 7.35 -0.85 5.45
N PRO A 2 7.35 -2.17 5.74
CA PRO A 2 7.19 -3.22 4.73
C PRO A 2 5.74 -3.29 4.20
N LEU A 3 5.49 -2.77 3.01
CA LEU A 3 4.16 -2.67 2.40
C LEU A 3 3.51 -4.05 2.14
N ASN A 4 4.33 -5.03 1.74
CA ASN A 4 3.92 -6.40 1.42
C ASN A 4 3.74 -7.31 2.64
N SER A 5 4.05 -6.83 3.85
CA SER A 5 3.83 -7.57 5.09
C SER A 5 3.06 -6.76 6.14
N ALA A 6 2.72 -5.51 5.84
CA ALA A 6 1.97 -4.65 6.73
C ALA A 6 0.52 -5.11 6.87
N ASP A 7 0.05 -5.13 8.13
CA ASP A 7 -1.35 -5.28 8.48
C ASP A 7 -2.11 -3.94 8.44
N LYS A 8 -3.44 -4.00 8.53
CA LYS A 8 -4.33 -2.84 8.38
C LYS A 8 -3.97 -1.71 9.34
N GLU A 9 -3.76 -2.03 10.62
CA GLU A 9 -3.41 -1.04 11.65
C GLU A 9 -2.06 -0.40 11.36
N MET A 10 -1.08 -1.20 10.94
CA MET A 10 0.23 -0.71 10.58
C MET A 10 0.11 0.25 9.39
N LEU A 11 -0.65 -0.10 8.34
CA LEU A 11 -0.86 0.76 7.18
C LEU A 11 -1.50 2.09 7.59
N MET A 12 -2.46 2.06 8.52
CA MET A 12 -3.13 3.24 9.06
C MET A 12 -2.20 4.16 9.88
N THR A 13 -1.03 3.69 10.34
CA THR A 13 -0.03 4.56 10.98
C THR A 13 0.62 5.53 9.98
N VAL A 14 0.57 5.22 8.69
CA VAL A 14 1.12 6.08 7.64
C VAL A 14 0.17 7.24 7.38
N LYS A 15 0.66 8.46 7.58
CA LYS A 15 -0.11 9.68 7.34
C LYS A 15 -0.61 9.72 5.89
N GLY A 16 -1.93 9.70 5.72
CA GLY A 16 -2.59 9.66 4.41
C GLY A 16 -3.17 8.29 4.03
N ILE A 17 -2.94 7.25 4.84
CA ILE A 17 -3.61 5.96 4.71
C ILE A 17 -4.72 5.85 5.75
N GLY A 18 -5.96 5.83 5.28
CA GLY A 18 -7.14 5.57 6.11
C GLY A 18 -7.56 4.10 6.09
N PRO A 19 -8.59 3.72 6.88
CA PRO A 19 -9.05 2.34 7.00
C PRO A 19 -9.47 1.72 5.66
N THR A 20 -10.18 2.47 4.81
CA THR A 20 -10.60 2.02 3.48
C THR A 20 -9.38 1.74 2.59
N LEU A 21 -8.36 2.60 2.64
CA LEU A 21 -7.19 2.42 1.80
C LEU A 21 -6.36 1.22 2.28
N ALA A 22 -6.19 1.07 3.59
CA ALA A 22 -5.50 -0.08 4.17
C ALA A 22 -6.18 -1.41 3.76
N GLU A 23 -7.51 -1.47 3.79
CA GLU A 23 -8.26 -2.62 3.29
C GLU A 23 -8.07 -2.86 1.80
N SER A 24 -8.09 -1.82 0.98
CA SER A 24 -7.88 -1.96 -0.46
C SER A 24 -6.48 -2.44 -0.80
N ILE A 25 -5.45 -2.03 -0.04
CA ILE A 25 -4.07 -2.54 -0.17
C ILE A 25 -3.99 -4.04 0.16
N ILE A 26 -4.62 -4.47 1.25
CA ILE A 26 -4.65 -5.88 1.64
C ILE A 26 -5.41 -6.71 0.60
N THR A 27 -6.57 -6.22 0.17
CA THR A 27 -7.41 -6.88 -0.86
C THR A 27 -6.65 -7.00 -2.17
N TYR A 28 -5.93 -5.95 -2.58
CA TYR A 28 -5.10 -5.99 -3.77
C TYR A 28 -4.01 -7.07 -3.65
N ARG A 29 -3.33 -7.14 -2.51
CA ARG A 29 -2.30 -8.15 -2.24
C ARG A 29 -2.84 -9.58 -2.27
N GLN A 30 -4.06 -9.80 -1.78
CA GLN A 30 -4.70 -11.11 -1.79
C GLN A 30 -5.15 -11.55 -3.19
N ASN A 31 -5.65 -10.62 -4.01
CA ASN A 31 -6.17 -10.93 -5.34
C ASN A 31 -5.11 -10.97 -6.43
N TYR A 32 -4.12 -10.07 -6.36
CA TYR A 32 -3.12 -9.87 -7.42
C TYR A 32 -1.70 -10.27 -7.00
N GLY A 33 -1.48 -10.57 -5.72
CA GLY A 33 -0.17 -10.84 -5.15
C GLY A 33 0.55 -9.58 -4.65
N PRO A 34 1.82 -9.71 -4.21
CA PRO A 34 2.57 -8.60 -3.63
C PRO A 34 2.76 -7.44 -4.60
N LEU A 35 2.76 -6.22 -4.06
CA LEU A 35 3.03 -4.98 -4.79
C LEU A 35 4.50 -4.99 -5.21
N LYS A 36 4.76 -4.84 -6.51
CA LYS A 36 6.13 -4.88 -7.06
C LYS A 36 6.76 -3.50 -7.13
N ASN A 37 5.93 -2.48 -7.31
CA ASN A 37 6.35 -1.09 -7.36
C ASN A 37 5.32 -0.19 -6.70
N ILE A 38 5.74 1.04 -6.38
CA ILE A 38 4.84 2.06 -5.81
C ILE A 38 3.72 2.42 -6.81
N GLU A 39 3.96 2.28 -8.11
CA GLU A 39 2.96 2.51 -9.15
C GLU A 39 1.79 1.53 -9.05
N ASP A 40 1.99 0.29 -8.57
CA ASP A 40 0.89 -0.63 -8.31
C ASP A 40 -0.12 -0.07 -7.29
N LEU A 41 0.31 0.83 -6.39
CA LEU A 41 -0.63 1.52 -5.50
C LEU A 41 -1.68 2.29 -6.29
N THR A 42 -1.35 2.84 -7.45
CA THR A 42 -2.32 3.57 -8.30
C THR A 42 -3.37 2.68 -8.93
N LYS A 43 -3.16 1.36 -8.96
CA LYS A 43 -4.15 0.38 -9.38
C LYS A 43 -5.22 0.14 -8.30
N ILE A 44 -4.95 0.59 -7.08
CA ILE A 44 -5.86 0.47 -5.95
C ILE A 44 -6.90 1.60 -6.03
N PRO A 45 -8.20 1.29 -6.08
CA PRO A 45 -9.23 2.31 -6.14
C PRO A 45 -9.15 3.23 -4.91
N GLY A 46 -9.11 4.54 -5.15
CA GLY A 46 -8.94 5.57 -4.12
C GLY A 46 -7.51 6.09 -3.93
N VAL A 47 -6.52 5.46 -4.59
CA VAL A 47 -5.13 5.94 -4.65
C VAL A 47 -4.84 6.56 -6.01
N GLY A 48 -4.82 7.89 -6.05
CA GLY A 48 -4.28 8.61 -7.21
C GLY A 48 -2.75 8.67 -7.18
N THR A 49 -2.16 9.05 -8.31
CA THR A 49 -0.71 9.28 -8.47
C THR A 49 -0.12 10.19 -7.40
N LYS A 50 -0.82 11.28 -7.05
CA LYS A 50 -0.39 12.21 -5.97
C LYS A 50 -0.28 11.52 -4.60
N ARG A 51 -1.24 10.63 -4.28
CA ARG A 51 -1.23 9.88 -3.02
C ARG A 51 -0.13 8.83 -3.03
N ALA A 52 -0.02 8.05 -4.11
CA ALA A 52 1.03 7.07 -4.26
C ALA A 52 2.42 7.69 -4.08
N ALA A 53 2.68 8.85 -4.72
CA ALA A 53 3.95 9.57 -4.56
C ALA A 53 4.19 10.08 -3.13
N SER A 54 3.17 10.55 -2.42
CA SER A 54 3.31 10.98 -1.02
C SER A 54 3.56 9.82 -0.06
N LEU A 55 3.06 8.62 -0.37
CA LEU A 55 3.24 7.43 0.44
C LEU A 55 4.56 6.71 0.13
N ALA A 56 5.04 6.80 -1.12
CA ALA A 56 6.28 6.21 -1.61
C ALA A 56 7.47 6.29 -0.64
N PRO A 57 7.83 7.45 -0.07
CA PRO A 57 9.00 7.55 0.81
C PRO A 57 8.83 6.84 2.17
N PHE A 58 7.60 6.55 2.59
CA PHE A 58 7.31 5.88 3.87
C PHE A 58 7.16 4.36 3.72
N LEU A 59 6.96 3.90 2.49
CA LEU A 59 6.72 2.50 2.14
C LEU A 59 7.99 1.86 1.60
N LEU A 60 8.24 0.64 2.04
CA LEU A 60 9.31 -0.21 1.55
C LEU A 60 8.65 -1.41 0.90
N LEU A 61 9.05 -1.72 -0.33
CA LEU A 61 8.63 -2.91 -1.07
C LEU A 61 9.32 -4.19 -0.56
N GLY A 62 9.88 -4.14 0.66
CA GLY A 62 10.71 -5.17 1.28
C GLY A 62 10.21 -6.59 1.04
N GLU A 63 11.18 -7.49 0.90
CA GLU A 63 11.09 -8.69 0.06
C GLU A 63 9.88 -9.58 0.35
N ALA A 64 9.17 -9.89 -0.74
CA ALA A 64 8.39 -11.12 -0.79
C ALA A 64 9.36 -12.31 -0.65
N PRO A 65 9.04 -13.31 0.18
CA PRO A 65 9.89 -14.50 0.38
C PRO A 65 10.10 -15.31 -0.91
#